data_AF-A0A2V5PE98-F1
#
_entry.id   AF-A0A2V5PE98-F1
#
_cell.length_a   1.000
_cell.length_b   1.000
_cell.length_c   1.000
_cell.angle_alpha   90.00
_cell.angle_beta   90.00
_cell.angle_gamma   90.00
#
_symmetry.space_group_name_H-M   'P 1'
#
loop_
_entity.id
_entity.type
_entity.pdbx_description
1 polymer ?
#
loop_
_entity_poly.entity_id
_entity_poly.type
_entity_poly.pdbx_seq_one_letter_code
_entity_poly.pdbx_strand_id
1 'polypeptide(L)'
;MKPILFKLLGRASDLVDVQPVIGLFLGGAVLAVFLTAMLQSKTDTDPEAKPGLLWLLYRQSSRVLWAVLLGGFLLAALSLLRVYLHQTLAGFQRNHGRITEANYNAVQTIWGAEQTQAELHMANYWEEEVTERIESEDLTKPAVLRKKTVRHDITENPFLAERHDVTLRQNARKKGSALYGGYETTCRFTWRLKNPADRDLNSVLKFPLPAAGAMYDEL
;
A
#
# COMPACT_ATOMS: atom_id res chain seq x y z
N MET A 1 -25.58 -10.19 22.74
CA MET A 1 -25.34 -11.22 21.70
C MET A 1 -26.22 -11.07 20.47
N LYS A 2 -27.54 -10.82 20.59
CA LYS A 2 -28.46 -10.60 19.45
C LYS A 2 -28.08 -9.47 18.46
N PRO A 3 -27.54 -8.29 18.86
CA PRO A 3 -27.29 -7.20 17.90
C PRO A 3 -26.06 -7.41 17.02
N ILE A 4 -25.09 -8.22 17.47
CA ILE A 4 -23.88 -8.53 16.70
C ILE A 4 -24.20 -9.52 15.58
N LEU A 5 -25.02 -10.53 15.89
CA LEU A 5 -25.52 -11.50 14.92
C LEU A 5 -26.33 -10.85 13.80
N PHE A 6 -27.21 -9.90 14.12
CA PHE A 6 -27.96 -9.15 13.11
C PHE A 6 -27.08 -8.27 12.21
N LYS A 7 -26.04 -7.64 12.78
CA LYS A 7 -25.06 -6.86 12.00
C LYS A 7 -24.23 -7.76 11.07
N LEU A 8 -23.84 -8.94 11.53
CA LEU A 8 -23.12 -9.92 10.71
C LEU A 8 -24.01 -10.50 9.60
N LEU A 9 -25.29 -10.76 9.88
CA LEU A 9 -26.25 -11.23 8.89
C LEU A 9 -26.50 -10.17 7.80
N GLY A 10 -26.65 -8.91 8.19
CA GLY A 10 -26.78 -7.80 7.24
C GLY A 10 -25.55 -7.65 6.35
N ARG A 11 -24.35 -7.71 6.93
CA ARG A 11 -23.07 -7.70 6.18
C ARG A 11 -22.91 -8.89 5.24
N ALA A 12 -23.43 -10.05 5.61
CA ALA A 12 -23.41 -11.24 4.76
C ALA A 12 -24.40 -11.12 3.59
N SER A 13 -25.58 -10.53 3.82
CA SER A 13 -26.55 -10.22 2.74
C SER A 13 -25.94 -9.22 1.75
N ASP A 14 -25.37 -8.13 2.26
CA ASP A 14 -24.70 -7.11 1.42
C ASP A 14 -23.55 -7.74 0.61
N LEU A 15 -22.81 -8.69 1.19
CA LEU A 15 -21.73 -9.39 0.49
C LEU A 15 -22.26 -10.31 -0.62
N VAL A 16 -23.41 -10.98 -0.40
CA VAL A 16 -24.06 -11.82 -1.42
C VAL A 16 -24.64 -10.97 -2.55
N ASP A 17 -25.19 -9.79 -2.23
CA ASP A 17 -25.77 -8.88 -3.22
C ASP A 17 -24.69 -8.15 -4.04
N VAL A 18 -23.56 -7.77 -3.43
CA VAL A 18 -22.48 -7.05 -4.11
C VAL A 18 -21.47 -7.99 -4.78
N GLN A 19 -21.19 -9.15 -4.17
CA GLN A 19 -20.20 -10.13 -4.67
C GLN A 19 -20.67 -11.59 -4.44
N PRO A 20 -21.71 -12.05 -5.18
CA PRO A 20 -22.39 -13.33 -4.95
C PRO A 20 -21.46 -14.54 -4.99
N VAL A 21 -20.42 -14.44 -5.82
CA VAL A 21 -19.42 -15.49 -5.98
C VAL A 21 -18.59 -15.65 -4.70
N ILE A 22 -18.08 -14.56 -4.12
CA ILE A 22 -17.30 -14.60 -2.87
C ILE A 22 -18.18 -15.06 -1.71
N GLY A 23 -19.44 -14.60 -1.66
CA GLY A 23 -20.43 -15.09 -0.70
C GLY A 23 -20.62 -16.61 -0.75
N LEU A 24 -20.67 -17.20 -1.95
CA LEU A 24 -20.79 -18.64 -2.14
C LEU A 24 -19.55 -19.42 -1.66
N PHE A 25 -18.34 -18.91 -1.89
CA PHE A 25 -17.11 -19.52 -1.35
C PHE A 25 -17.03 -19.44 0.16
N LEU A 26 -17.32 -18.26 0.72
CA LEU A 26 -17.24 -18.04 2.16
C LEU A 26 -18.29 -18.88 2.88
N GLY A 27 -19.51 -18.93 2.35
CA GLY A 27 -20.59 -19.80 2.83
C GLY A 27 -20.22 -21.28 2.76
N GLY A 28 -19.64 -21.72 1.63
CA GLY A 28 -19.17 -23.09 1.46
C GLY A 28 -18.05 -23.47 2.44
N ALA A 29 -17.08 -22.57 2.68
CA ALA A 29 -15.99 -22.78 3.63
C ALA A 29 -16.51 -22.85 5.08
N VAL A 30 -17.42 -21.95 5.46
CA VAL A 30 -18.04 -21.96 6.79
C VAL A 30 -18.89 -23.22 7.00
N LEU A 31 -19.64 -23.65 5.99
CA LEU A 31 -20.41 -24.89 6.04
C LEU A 31 -19.50 -26.11 6.18
N ALA A 32 -18.38 -26.15 5.46
CA ALA A 32 -17.39 -27.21 5.57
C ALA A 32 -16.75 -27.28 6.97
N VAL A 33 -16.40 -26.13 7.56
CA VAL A 33 -15.87 -26.05 8.93
C VAL A 33 -16.93 -26.46 9.96
N PHE A 34 -18.17 -26.01 9.78
CA PHE A 34 -19.28 -26.36 10.66
C PHE A 34 -19.59 -27.86 10.64
N LEU A 35 -19.65 -28.46 9.45
CA LEU A 35 -19.90 -29.89 9.30
C LEU A 35 -18.74 -30.74 9.83
N THR A 36 -17.49 -30.34 9.60
CA THR A 36 -16.32 -31.05 10.15
C THR A 36 -16.26 -30.96 11.67
N ALA A 37 -16.57 -29.81 12.27
CA ALA A 37 -16.64 -29.63 13.72
C ALA A 37 -17.79 -30.44 14.37
N MET A 38 -18.97 -30.43 13.76
CA MET A 38 -20.14 -31.18 14.26
C MET A 38 -19.94 -32.70 14.18
N LEU A 39 -19.37 -33.19 13.07
CA LEU A 39 -19.12 -34.63 12.87
C LEU A 39 -17.94 -35.18 13.71
N GLN A 40 -16.97 -34.33 14.09
CA GLN A 40 -15.91 -34.73 15.03
C GLN A 40 -16.40 -34.81 16.48
N SER A 41 -17.40 -33.99 16.88
CA SER A 41 -17.88 -33.92 18.27
C SER A 41 -18.53 -35.21 18.80
N LYS A 42 -19.02 -36.09 17.92
CA LYS A 42 -19.71 -37.33 18.30
C LYS A 42 -18.75 -38.52 18.53
N THR A 43 -17.56 -38.26 19.09
CA THR A 43 -16.51 -39.29 19.23
C THR A 43 -16.18 -39.69 20.66
N ASP A 44 -16.56 -38.94 21.70
CA ASP A 44 -16.06 -39.17 23.07
C ASP A 44 -17.12 -39.58 24.11
N THR A 45 -18.28 -40.10 23.69
CA THR A 45 -19.28 -40.65 24.62
C THR A 45 -19.73 -42.04 24.18
N ASP A 46 -18.87 -43.03 24.44
CA ASP A 46 -19.24 -44.36 24.96
C ASP A 46 -18.00 -45.25 25.06
N PRO A 47 -17.49 -45.56 26.27
CA PRO A 47 -16.57 -46.67 26.47
C PRO A 47 -17.40 -47.95 26.68
N GLU A 48 -17.29 -48.95 25.80
CA GLU A 48 -17.23 -50.40 26.16
C GLU A 48 -17.52 -51.41 25.05
N ALA A 49 -17.91 -51.05 23.82
CA ALA A 49 -18.02 -52.03 22.74
C ALA A 49 -16.76 -52.02 21.86
N LYS A 50 -15.95 -53.09 21.87
CA LYS A 50 -14.85 -53.29 20.91
C LYS A 50 -15.43 -53.16 19.49
N PRO A 51 -15.12 -52.11 18.73
CA PRO A 51 -15.75 -51.91 17.44
C PRO A 51 -15.26 -52.99 16.48
N GLY A 52 -16.20 -53.74 15.90
CA GLY A 52 -15.89 -54.73 14.87
C GLY A 52 -15.10 -54.09 13.73
N LEU A 53 -14.19 -54.86 13.13
CA LEU A 53 -13.29 -54.40 12.06
C LEU A 53 -14.06 -53.76 10.89
N LEU A 54 -15.27 -54.25 10.60
CA LEU A 54 -16.19 -53.67 9.61
C LEU A 54 -16.69 -52.27 9.96
N TRP A 55 -16.89 -51.97 11.25
CA TRP A 55 -17.30 -50.63 11.71
C TRP A 55 -16.15 -49.62 11.59
N LEU A 56 -14.93 -50.04 11.92
CA LEU A 56 -13.73 -49.21 11.72
C LEU A 56 -13.49 -48.94 10.23
N LEU A 57 -13.61 -49.97 9.38
CA LEU A 57 -13.52 -49.82 7.92
C LEU A 57 -14.61 -48.88 7.40
N TYR A 58 -15.88 -49.09 7.74
CA TYR A 58 -17.00 -48.22 7.33
C TYR A 58 -16.76 -46.76 7.72
N ARG A 59 -16.31 -46.52 8.96
CA ARG A 59 -15.99 -45.17 9.46
C ARG A 59 -14.84 -44.53 8.68
N GLN A 60 -13.80 -45.30 8.37
CA GLN A 60 -12.65 -44.80 7.63
C GLN A 60 -12.99 -44.55 6.15
N SER A 61 -13.78 -45.42 5.51
CA SER A 61 -14.30 -45.22 4.16
C SER A 61 -15.20 -43.99 4.07
N SER A 62 -16.06 -43.76 5.06
CA SER A 62 -16.91 -42.57 5.14
C SER A 62 -16.08 -41.29 5.24
N ARG A 63 -15.02 -41.28 6.07
CA ARG A 63 -14.10 -40.13 6.17
C ARG A 63 -13.38 -39.84 4.85
N VAL A 64 -12.93 -40.87 4.14
CA VAL A 64 -12.28 -40.71 2.82
C VAL A 64 -13.28 -40.16 1.79
N LEU A 65 -14.50 -40.71 1.74
CA LEU A 65 -15.54 -40.22 0.84
C LEU A 65 -15.86 -38.74 1.12
N TRP A 66 -15.94 -38.34 2.39
CA TRP A 66 -16.12 -36.95 2.78
C TRP A 66 -14.96 -36.04 2.37
N ALA A 67 -13.72 -36.49 2.56
CA ALA A 67 -12.55 -35.74 2.13
C ALA A 67 -12.53 -35.54 0.61
N VAL A 68 -12.94 -36.56 -0.15
CA VAL A 68 -13.07 -36.49 -1.62
C VAL A 68 -14.17 -35.53 -2.04
N LEU A 69 -15.35 -35.57 -1.39
CA LEU A 69 -16.44 -34.63 -1.67
C LEU A 69 -16.05 -33.18 -1.37
N LEU A 70 -15.35 -32.95 -0.24
CA LEU A 70 -14.86 -31.62 0.12
C LEU A 70 -13.79 -31.13 -0.86
N GLY A 71 -12.85 -31.99 -1.24
CA GLY A 71 -11.84 -31.68 -2.24
C GLY A 71 -12.46 -31.36 -3.60
N GLY A 72 -13.46 -32.15 -4.02
CA GLY A 72 -14.23 -31.90 -5.25
C GLY A 72 -14.98 -30.58 -5.21
N PHE A 73 -15.61 -30.26 -4.07
CA PHE A 73 -16.28 -28.97 -3.87
C PHE A 73 -15.29 -27.80 -3.98
N LEU A 74 -14.14 -27.87 -3.31
CA LEU A 74 -13.12 -26.81 -3.37
C LEU A 74 -12.57 -26.62 -4.79
N LEU A 75 -12.32 -27.70 -5.53
CA LEU A 75 -11.86 -27.63 -6.91
C LEU A 75 -12.92 -27.02 -7.85
N ALA A 76 -14.18 -27.46 -7.73
CA ALA A 76 -15.29 -26.91 -8.50
C ALA A 76 -15.48 -25.43 -8.21
N ALA A 77 -15.38 -25.05 -6.94
CA ALA A 77 -15.42 -23.68 -6.51
C ALA A 77 -14.25 -22.91 -7.17
N LEU A 78 -12.98 -23.27 -6.95
CA LEU A 78 -11.83 -22.56 -7.55
C LEU A 78 -11.94 -22.39 -9.07
N SER A 79 -12.46 -23.40 -9.77
CA SER A 79 -12.75 -23.31 -11.21
C SER A 79 -13.78 -22.21 -11.53
N LEU A 80 -14.88 -22.16 -10.77
CA LEU A 80 -15.92 -21.15 -10.94
C LEU A 80 -15.41 -19.73 -10.66
N LEU A 81 -14.56 -19.55 -9.63
CA LEU A 81 -13.91 -18.26 -9.35
C LEU A 81 -13.04 -17.82 -10.52
N ARG A 82 -12.26 -18.75 -11.08
CA ARG A 82 -11.37 -18.46 -12.22
C ARG A 82 -12.16 -18.02 -13.44
N VAL A 83 -13.26 -18.71 -13.77
CA VAL A 83 -14.14 -18.35 -14.90
C VAL A 83 -14.76 -16.98 -14.67
N TYR A 84 -15.27 -16.72 -13.46
CA TYR A 84 -15.87 -15.44 -13.11
C TYR A 84 -14.87 -14.29 -13.21
N LEU A 85 -13.64 -14.47 -12.68
CA LEU A 85 -12.58 -13.47 -12.80
C LEU A 85 -12.22 -13.19 -14.26
N HIS A 86 -12.15 -14.24 -15.10
CA HIS A 86 -11.90 -14.07 -16.53
C HIS A 86 -13.03 -13.31 -17.23
N GLN A 87 -14.28 -13.63 -16.93
CA GLN A 87 -15.44 -12.93 -17.50
C GLN A 87 -15.51 -11.47 -17.04
N THR A 88 -15.24 -11.21 -15.76
CA THR A 88 -15.22 -9.87 -15.19
C THR A 88 -14.11 -9.03 -15.83
N LEU A 89 -12.91 -9.60 -15.97
CA LEU A 89 -11.79 -8.96 -16.64
C LEU A 89 -12.10 -8.70 -18.11
N ALA A 90 -12.68 -9.68 -18.83
CA ALA A 90 -13.03 -9.53 -20.23
C ALA A 90 -14.13 -8.47 -20.44
N GLY A 91 -15.15 -8.44 -19.58
CA GLY A 91 -16.20 -7.43 -19.58
C GLY A 91 -15.65 -6.04 -19.30
N PHE A 92 -14.77 -5.91 -18.31
CA PHE A 92 -14.08 -4.67 -18.01
C PHE A 92 -13.22 -4.20 -19.19
N GLN A 93 -12.41 -5.09 -19.77
CA GLN A 93 -11.57 -4.77 -20.93
C GLN A 93 -12.38 -4.35 -22.16
N ARG A 94 -13.56 -4.93 -22.35
CA ARG A 94 -14.48 -4.58 -23.44
C ARG A 94 -15.12 -3.20 -23.25
N ASN A 95 -15.51 -2.87 -22.02
CA ASN A 95 -16.24 -1.63 -21.73
C ASN A 95 -15.33 -0.42 -21.45
N HIS A 96 -14.16 -0.65 -20.87
CA HIS A 96 -13.25 0.40 -20.40
C HIS A 96 -11.87 0.37 -21.08
N GLY A 97 -11.65 -0.56 -22.02
CA GLY A 97 -10.36 -0.80 -22.63
C GLY A 97 -9.42 -1.61 -21.72
N ARG A 98 -8.27 -2.03 -22.27
CA ARG A 98 -7.25 -2.74 -21.47
C ARG A 98 -6.57 -1.76 -20.53
N ILE A 99 -6.37 -2.12 -19.25
CA ILE A 99 -5.48 -1.37 -18.36
C ILE A 99 -4.05 -1.67 -18.83
N THR A 100 -3.56 -0.86 -19.76
CA THR A 100 -2.19 -0.89 -20.25
C THR A 100 -1.40 0.24 -19.61
N GLU A 101 -0.08 0.12 -19.64
CA GLU A 101 0.83 1.19 -19.23
C GLU A 101 0.56 2.49 -20.01
N ALA A 102 0.14 2.39 -21.28
CA ALA A 102 -0.28 3.55 -22.07
C ALA A 102 -1.52 4.26 -21.50
N ASN A 103 -2.51 3.50 -20.99
CA ASN A 103 -3.69 4.09 -20.33
C ASN A 103 -3.33 4.67 -18.97
N TYR A 104 -2.44 4.04 -18.22
CA TYR A 104 -1.90 4.59 -16.99
C TYR A 104 -1.18 5.93 -17.25
N ASN A 105 -0.31 5.96 -18.26
CA ASN A 105 0.38 7.18 -18.68
C ASN A 105 -0.59 8.26 -19.17
N ALA A 106 -1.66 7.90 -19.91
CA ALA A 106 -2.70 8.84 -20.32
C ALA A 106 -3.51 9.39 -19.14
N VAL A 107 -3.78 8.57 -18.13
CA VAL A 107 -4.40 9.03 -16.88
C VAL A 107 -3.46 9.99 -16.16
N GLN A 108 -2.17 9.67 -16.06
CA GLN A 108 -1.18 10.55 -15.44
C GLN A 108 -1.03 11.90 -16.17
N THR A 109 -1.13 11.94 -17.50
CA THR A 109 -1.06 13.22 -18.24
C THR A 109 -2.32 14.07 -18.07
N ILE A 110 -3.48 13.43 -17.86
CA ILE A 110 -4.77 14.13 -17.67
C ILE A 110 -4.97 14.58 -16.22
N TRP A 111 -4.58 13.73 -15.27
CA TRP A 111 -4.90 13.85 -13.84
C TRP A 111 -3.69 14.13 -12.95
N GLY A 112 -2.48 14.09 -13.50
CA GLY A 112 -1.23 14.21 -12.75
C GLY A 112 -0.67 12.85 -12.32
N ALA A 113 0.63 12.82 -12.05
CA ALA A 113 1.30 11.66 -11.46
C ALA A 113 0.99 11.54 -9.95
N GLU A 114 1.41 10.41 -9.36
CA GLU A 114 1.36 10.23 -7.90
C GLU A 114 2.05 11.40 -7.20
N GLN A 115 1.35 11.99 -6.22
CA GLN A 115 1.83 13.17 -5.52
C GLN A 115 2.67 12.74 -4.32
N THR A 116 3.98 12.95 -4.39
CA THR A 116 4.87 12.80 -3.24
C THR A 116 4.87 14.09 -2.45
N GLN A 117 4.08 14.15 -1.37
CA GLN A 117 4.19 15.23 -0.40
C GLN A 117 5.25 14.85 0.65
N ALA A 118 6.28 15.69 0.78
CA ALA A 118 7.31 15.49 1.79
C ALA A 118 7.60 16.79 2.53
N GLU A 119 8.24 16.66 3.68
CA GLU A 119 8.63 17.79 4.53
C GLU A 119 9.71 18.66 3.88
N LEU A 120 9.86 19.89 4.37
CA LEU A 120 10.96 20.76 3.97
C LEU A 120 12.28 20.09 4.32
N HIS A 121 13.09 19.79 3.31
CA HIS A 121 14.42 19.27 3.52
C HIS A 121 15.42 20.42 3.63
N MET A 122 16.21 20.45 4.70
CA MET A 122 17.26 21.43 4.92
C MET A 122 18.61 20.73 5.05
N ALA A 123 19.59 21.16 4.26
CA ALA A 123 20.97 20.73 4.36
C ALA A 123 21.86 21.93 4.66
N ASN A 124 22.57 21.88 5.78
CA ASN A 124 23.50 22.91 6.20
C ASN A 124 24.93 22.41 6.05
N TYR A 125 25.83 23.27 5.59
CA TYR A 125 27.25 22.94 5.46
C TYR A 125 28.10 24.19 5.56
N TRP A 126 29.39 24.02 5.83
CA TRP A 126 30.38 25.09 5.68
C TRP A 126 31.59 24.56 4.91
N GLU A 127 32.35 25.47 4.33
CA GLU A 127 33.48 25.15 3.49
C GLU A 127 34.76 25.73 4.10
N GLU A 128 35.81 24.91 4.18
CA GLU A 128 37.13 25.31 4.65
C GLU A 128 38.14 25.21 3.51
N GLU A 129 38.94 26.25 3.28
CA GLU A 129 40.11 26.14 2.40
C GLU A 129 41.28 25.53 3.17
N VAL A 130 41.54 24.24 2.95
CA VAL A 130 42.68 23.53 3.51
C VAL A 130 43.81 23.51 2.49
N THR A 131 45.01 23.89 2.91
CA THR A 131 46.21 23.78 2.07
C THR A 131 46.88 22.43 2.33
N GLU A 132 46.79 21.54 1.34
CA GLU A 132 47.42 20.22 1.39
C GLU A 132 48.84 20.31 0.81
N ARG A 133 49.82 19.85 1.58
CA ARG A 133 51.21 19.74 1.13
C ARG A 133 51.38 18.38 0.46
N ILE A 134 51.52 18.39 -0.86
CA ILE A 134 51.80 17.18 -1.62
C ILE A 134 53.33 17.01 -1.64
N GLU A 135 53.81 15.99 -0.93
CA GLU A 135 55.22 15.59 -1.01
C GLU A 135 55.47 14.92 -2.36
N SER A 136 56.50 15.39 -3.05
CA SER A 136 56.96 14.80 -4.32
C SER A 136 57.61 13.45 -4.02
N GLU A 137 57.29 12.40 -4.79
CA GLU A 137 57.99 11.09 -4.71
C GLU A 137 59.51 11.24 -4.93
N ASP A 138 59.89 12.28 -5.68
CA ASP A 138 61.28 12.69 -5.87
C ASP A 138 61.68 13.72 -4.79
N LEU A 139 62.54 13.29 -3.85
CA LEU A 139 63.06 14.09 -2.72
C LEU A 139 63.83 15.35 -3.14
N THR A 140 64.20 15.47 -4.43
CA THR A 140 64.93 16.62 -4.96
C THR A 140 64.02 17.80 -5.34
N LYS A 141 62.70 17.59 -5.41
CA LYS A 141 61.73 18.63 -5.80
C LYS A 141 61.02 19.23 -4.58
N PRO A 142 60.79 20.56 -4.57
CA PRO A 142 60.05 21.20 -3.48
C PRO A 142 58.60 20.70 -3.44
N ALA A 143 58.05 20.58 -2.24
CA ALA A 143 56.67 20.17 -2.04
C ALA A 143 55.70 21.19 -2.66
N VAL A 144 54.68 20.69 -3.35
CA VAL A 144 53.66 21.53 -3.99
C VAL A 144 52.51 21.73 -3.02
N LEU A 145 52.16 22.99 -2.76
CA LEU A 145 51.01 23.34 -1.95
C LEU A 145 49.76 23.40 -2.84
N ARG A 146 48.77 22.57 -2.56
CA ARG A 146 47.47 22.58 -3.25
C ARG A 146 46.40 23.11 -2.30
N LYS A 147 45.74 24.19 -2.69
CA LYS A 147 44.51 24.63 -2.02
C LYS A 147 43.38 23.67 -2.37
N LYS A 148 42.66 23.20 -1.36
CA LYS A 148 41.51 22.31 -1.50
C LYS A 148 40.39 22.82 -0.60
N THR A 149 39.23 23.06 -1.18
CA THR A 149 38.03 23.35 -0.40
C THR A 149 37.46 22.04 0.14
N VAL A 150 37.33 21.93 1.46
CA VAL A 150 36.72 20.80 2.14
C VAL A 150 35.34 21.21 2.64
N ARG A 151 34.33 20.44 2.28
CA ARG A 151 32.95 20.66 2.72
C ARG A 151 32.66 19.84 3.97
N HIS A 152 32.15 20.51 4.99
CA HIS A 152 31.71 19.90 6.24
C HIS A 152 30.20 20.03 6.35
N ASP A 153 29.50 18.91 6.18
CA ASP A 153 28.05 18.86 6.34
C ASP A 153 27.66 18.81 7.82
N ILE A 154 26.63 19.57 8.19
CA ILE A 154 26.07 19.59 9.54
C ILE A 154 24.86 18.66 9.58
N THR A 155 24.92 17.66 10.45
CA THR A 155 23.85 16.66 10.63
C THR A 155 22.85 17.04 11.73
N GLU A 156 23.12 18.09 12.49
CA GLU A 156 22.22 18.57 13.54
C GLU A 156 20.93 19.16 12.97
N ASN A 157 19.81 18.86 13.65
CA ASN A 157 18.49 19.32 13.24
C ASN A 157 18.33 20.83 13.50
N PRO A 158 18.14 21.67 12.45
CA PRO A 158 17.97 23.11 12.61
C PRO A 158 16.53 23.52 12.95
N PHE A 159 15.55 22.62 12.91
CA PHE A 159 14.13 22.95 13.11
C PHE A 159 13.79 23.14 14.58
N LEU A 160 13.31 24.34 14.95
CA LEU A 160 12.80 24.63 16.30
C LEU A 160 11.28 24.50 16.39
N ALA A 161 10.58 24.97 15.36
CA ALA A 161 9.13 24.93 15.30
C ALA A 161 8.64 24.99 13.86
N GLU A 162 7.47 24.44 13.64
CA GLU A 162 6.77 24.47 12.37
C GLU A 162 5.28 24.77 12.59
N ARG A 163 4.68 25.47 11.63
CA ARG A 163 3.24 25.73 11.57
C ARG A 163 2.77 25.62 10.14
N HIS A 164 1.83 24.70 9.93
CA HIS A 164 1.27 24.38 8.63
C HIS A 164 -0.24 24.60 8.68
N ASP A 165 -0.73 25.57 7.91
CA ASP A 165 -2.16 25.80 7.73
C ASP A 165 -2.56 25.29 6.34
N VAL A 166 -3.38 24.23 6.29
CA VAL A 166 -3.86 23.63 5.05
C VAL A 166 -5.38 23.77 5.00
N THR A 167 -5.88 24.45 3.99
CA THR A 167 -7.32 24.62 3.74
C THR A 167 -7.71 23.83 2.50
N LEU A 168 -8.59 22.86 2.66
CA LEU A 168 -9.17 22.09 1.55
C LEU A 168 -10.59 22.57 1.28
N ARG A 169 -10.89 22.93 0.03
CA ARG A 169 -12.22 23.37 -0.40
C ARG A 169 -12.68 22.49 -1.54
N GLN A 170 -13.93 22.05 -1.51
CA GLN A 170 -14.50 21.35 -2.65
C GLN A 170 -14.62 22.31 -3.82
N ASN A 171 -14.02 21.97 -4.96
CA ASN A 171 -14.06 22.76 -6.16
C ASN A 171 -14.31 21.82 -7.35
N ALA A 172 -15.52 21.87 -7.91
CA ALA A 172 -15.90 21.01 -9.01
C ALA A 172 -15.24 21.50 -10.29
N ARG A 173 -14.35 20.68 -10.88
CA ARG A 173 -13.66 21.05 -12.11
C ARG A 173 -14.53 20.67 -13.32
N LYS A 174 -14.79 21.65 -14.19
CA LYS A 174 -15.46 21.41 -15.47
C LYS A 174 -14.41 21.17 -16.56
N LYS A 175 -14.48 20.02 -17.23
CA LYS A 175 -13.66 19.72 -18.43
C LYS A 175 -14.60 19.33 -19.57
N GLY A 176 -14.76 20.23 -20.54
CA GLY A 176 -15.79 20.07 -21.58
C GLY A 176 -17.20 20.15 -20.98
N SER A 177 -18.03 19.13 -21.22
CA SER A 177 -19.39 19.00 -20.68
C SER A 177 -19.46 18.24 -19.34
N ALA A 178 -18.36 17.63 -18.89
CA ALA A 178 -18.32 16.85 -17.66
C ALA A 178 -17.88 17.68 -16.45
N LEU A 179 -18.53 17.42 -15.31
CA LEU A 179 -18.19 17.96 -13.99
C LEU A 179 -17.55 16.86 -13.15
N TYR A 180 -16.36 17.13 -12.64
CA TYR A 180 -15.63 16.21 -11.77
C TYR A 180 -15.56 16.78 -10.36
N GLY A 181 -15.85 15.95 -9.37
CA GLY A 181 -15.59 16.29 -7.97
C GLY A 181 -14.09 16.49 -7.78
N GLY A 182 -13.69 17.73 -7.48
CA GLY A 182 -12.31 18.09 -7.19
C GLY A 182 -12.21 18.83 -5.87
N TYR A 183 -10.97 19.10 -5.48
CA TYR A 183 -10.65 19.90 -4.31
C TYR A 183 -9.57 20.91 -4.68
N GLU A 184 -9.68 22.09 -4.10
CA GLU A 184 -8.66 23.12 -4.11
C GLU A 184 -7.97 23.11 -2.74
N THR A 185 -6.65 23.20 -2.74
CA THR A 185 -5.85 23.20 -1.53
C THR A 185 -5.07 24.50 -1.43
N THR A 186 -5.31 25.28 -0.38
CA THR A 186 -4.48 26.43 -0.03
C THR A 186 -3.58 26.05 1.14
N CYS A 187 -2.28 26.14 0.94
CA CYS A 187 -1.28 25.80 1.95
C CYS A 187 -0.50 27.05 2.38
N ARG A 188 -0.31 27.22 3.69
CA ARG A 188 0.64 28.16 4.27
C ARG A 188 1.55 27.41 5.22
N PHE A 189 2.84 27.45 4.93
CA PHE A 189 3.85 26.78 5.74
C PHE A 189 4.78 27.82 6.37
N THR A 190 5.09 27.66 7.65
CA THR A 190 5.97 28.55 8.41
C THR A 190 6.92 27.71 9.22
N TRP A 191 8.22 27.98 9.10
CA TRP A 191 9.27 27.29 9.86
C TRP A 191 10.09 28.28 10.65
N ARG A 192 10.47 27.89 11.87
CA ARG A 192 11.45 28.58 12.69
C ARG A 192 12.70 27.71 12.79
N LEU A 193 13.81 28.23 12.29
CA LEU A 193 15.08 27.52 12.20
C LEU A 193 16.10 28.18 13.12
N LYS A 194 16.99 27.38 13.71
CA LYS A 194 18.16 27.84 14.45
C LYS A 194 19.41 27.44 13.67
N ASN A 195 20.42 28.31 13.65
CA ASN A 195 21.76 27.89 13.26
C ASN A 195 22.30 26.94 14.35
N PRO A 196 22.53 25.65 14.05
CA PRO A 196 23.06 24.71 15.04
C PRO A 196 24.54 24.99 15.37
N ALA A 197 25.28 25.67 14.51
CA ALA A 197 26.70 25.91 14.69
C ALA A 197 26.99 27.36 15.14
N ASP A 198 28.07 27.54 15.91
CA ASP A 198 28.59 28.85 16.31
C ASP A 198 29.43 29.52 15.20
N ARG A 199 29.02 29.36 13.93
CA ARG A 199 29.69 29.91 12.75
C ARG A 199 28.70 30.14 11.61
N ASP A 200 29.12 30.90 10.62
CA ASP A 200 28.34 31.09 9.39
C ASP A 200 28.25 29.77 8.60
N LEU A 201 27.03 29.43 8.18
CA LEU A 201 26.72 28.22 7.42
C LEU A 201 26.09 28.58 6.08
N ASN A 202 26.37 27.77 5.08
CA ASN A 202 25.59 27.70 3.86
C ASN A 202 24.38 26.77 4.09
N SER A 203 23.22 27.19 3.63
CA SER A 203 21.95 26.45 3.81
C SER A 203 21.28 26.20 2.47
N VAL A 204 20.89 24.95 2.23
CA VAL A 204 20.08 24.55 1.08
C VAL A 204 18.72 24.09 1.59
N LEU A 205 17.68 24.83 1.21
CA LEU A 205 16.29 24.54 1.54
C LEU A 205 15.61 23.95 0.29
N LYS A 206 15.10 22.74 0.40
CA LYS A 206 14.38 22.05 -0.67
C LYS A 206 12.99 21.70 -0.18
N PHE A 207 11.99 22.40 -0.69
CA PHE A 207 10.60 22.05 -0.47
C PHE A 207 10.12 21.20 -1.65
N PRO A 208 9.89 19.88 -1.46
CA PRO A 208 9.37 19.04 -2.52
C PRO A 208 7.90 19.37 -2.75
N LEU A 209 7.64 20.26 -3.70
CA LEU A 209 6.29 20.45 -4.21
C LEU A 209 5.84 19.18 -4.95
N PRO A 210 4.53 18.87 -4.94
CA PRO A 210 3.97 17.79 -5.73
C PRO A 210 4.48 17.82 -7.19
N ALA A 211 4.66 16.64 -7.78
CA ALA A 211 5.49 16.39 -8.97
C ALA A 211 5.22 17.37 -10.14
N ALA A 212 6.19 17.51 -11.05
CA ALA A 212 6.15 18.40 -12.23
C ALA A 212 4.91 18.25 -13.15
N GLY A 213 4.07 17.24 -12.95
CA GLY A 213 2.79 17.02 -13.64
C GLY A 213 1.54 17.50 -12.86
N ALA A 214 1.69 18.11 -11.69
CA ALA A 214 0.61 18.85 -11.06
C ALA A 214 0.27 20.07 -11.95
N MET A 215 -0.99 20.17 -12.38
CA MET A 215 -1.46 21.40 -13.03
C MET A 215 -1.55 22.49 -11.96
N TYR A 216 -0.56 23.39 -11.95
CA TYR A 216 -0.63 24.64 -11.23
C TYR A 216 -1.46 25.60 -12.07
N ASP A 217 -2.66 25.95 -11.61
CA ASP A 217 -3.55 26.81 -12.40
C ASP A 217 -3.05 28.27 -12.46
N GLU A 218 -2.04 28.67 -11.68
CA GLU A 218 -1.34 29.96 -11.75
C GLU A 218 -0.10 29.91 -10.82
N LEU A 219 1.07 30.35 -11.30
CA LEU A 219 2.27 30.64 -10.49
C LEU A 219 2.49 32.15 -10.44
#